data_AF-A0A0D2YKH9-F1
#
_entry.id   AF-A0A0D2YKH9-F1
#
_cell.length_a   1.000
_cell.length_b   1.000
_cell.length_c   1.000
_cell.angle_alpha   90.00
_cell.angle_beta   90.00
_cell.angle_gamma   90.00
#
_symmetry.space_group_name_H-M   'P 1'
#
loop_
_entity.id
_entity.type
_entity.pdbx_description
1 polymer ?
#
loop_
_entity_poly.entity_id
_entity_poly.type
_entity_poly.pdbx_seq_one_letter_code
_entity_poly.pdbx_strand_id
1 'polypeptide(L)'
;MNFEGHATTLGFVALADNIQDSSDDLVKRLHDAGAVFYCKTNVPQSLMSGECDNLLYGCTSTPDNRQLSAGGSSGGEGSLIALRGSPLGIGTDIAGSVRTPANFNGIYCLCPTYGRLPCHSAERSSIGLINGVAGPMSASIDGLELYTRTVLSFEPWNWDATCQPFPWNEELFSRTKSWAAQGSLCFGFMPHDGIVRPHPPIERGLRQAKEALIKAGHKTVDVELLDSKDEMWDTAVRIFCADGGKALRETLDLLPEPAIQGIIVPPPSMQLTAGELEETSKTLLKIRQRFLKRWQATTEVTKTGRPIDVLIMPSGGHVAPPHGTMEYFLYEAISNIIDWPCATIPVCNVDPLLDSKPSPNETPTPLSKEDLKNQEKCPKHSEEVVLASMRVVDAALGRGEESLL
;
A
#
# COMPACT_ATOMS: atom_id res chain seq x y z
N MET A 1 3.25 7.01 -14.45
CA MET A 1 2.60 8.12 -15.16
C MET A 1 3.33 8.39 -16.47
N ASN A 2 2.58 8.76 -17.50
CA ASN A 2 3.07 9.20 -18.79
C ASN A 2 3.37 10.71 -18.78
N PHE A 3 4.41 11.07 -19.52
CA PHE A 3 4.92 12.44 -19.66
C PHE A 3 5.32 12.62 -21.12
N GLU A 4 4.81 13.65 -21.76
CA GLU A 4 5.07 13.96 -23.17
C GLU A 4 6.57 14.04 -23.47
N GLY A 5 7.02 13.40 -24.54
CA GLY A 5 8.43 13.37 -24.93
C GLY A 5 9.36 12.53 -24.01
N HIS A 6 8.81 11.81 -23.02
CA HIS A 6 9.59 11.00 -22.08
C HIS A 6 9.19 9.52 -22.11
N ALA A 7 10.16 8.61 -21.99
CA ALA A 7 9.92 7.18 -22.00
C ALA A 7 9.07 6.68 -20.81
N THR A 8 8.17 5.72 -21.04
CA THR A 8 7.53 4.92 -20.00
C THR A 8 7.94 3.45 -20.17
N THR A 9 9.07 3.07 -19.58
CA THR A 9 9.75 1.79 -19.84
C THR A 9 9.22 0.61 -19.02
N LEU A 10 8.61 0.89 -17.86
CA LEU A 10 8.19 -0.12 -16.87
C LEU A 10 9.30 -1.12 -16.50
N GLY A 11 10.57 -0.68 -16.57
CA GLY A 11 11.75 -1.51 -16.31
C GLY A 11 12.10 -2.55 -17.38
N PHE A 12 11.34 -2.66 -18.47
CA PHE A 12 11.74 -3.51 -19.60
C PHE A 12 12.75 -2.79 -20.48
N VAL A 13 13.85 -3.46 -20.89
CA VAL A 13 14.76 -2.89 -21.91
C VAL A 13 14.05 -2.80 -23.26
N ALA A 14 13.12 -3.71 -23.54
CA ALA A 14 12.25 -3.69 -24.72
C ALA A 14 11.44 -2.37 -24.90
N LEU A 15 11.20 -1.64 -23.80
CA LEU A 15 10.42 -0.40 -23.80
C LEU A 15 11.27 0.84 -23.47
N ALA A 16 12.61 0.75 -23.57
CA ALA A 16 13.51 1.87 -23.29
C ALA A 16 13.16 3.14 -24.10
N ASP A 17 12.84 2.97 -25.39
CA ASP A 17 12.44 4.05 -26.30
C ASP A 17 10.91 4.21 -26.43
N ASN A 18 10.13 3.74 -25.44
CA ASN A 18 8.66 3.92 -25.39
C ASN A 18 8.29 5.37 -25.00
N ILE A 19 8.68 6.33 -25.83
CA ILE A 19 8.39 7.76 -25.69
C ILE A 19 6.88 7.98 -25.77
N GLN A 20 6.32 8.75 -24.85
CA GLN A 20 4.88 9.00 -24.81
C GLN A 20 4.53 10.28 -25.58
N ASP A 21 3.54 10.18 -26.48
CA ASP A 21 3.02 11.30 -27.28
C ASP A 21 2.21 12.33 -26.47
N SER A 22 1.90 12.03 -25.19
CA SER A 22 1.27 12.99 -24.27
C SER A 22 1.51 12.63 -22.80
N SER A 23 1.36 13.62 -21.92
CA SER A 23 1.32 13.44 -20.46
C SER A 23 -0.05 12.94 -19.99
N ASP A 24 -0.11 12.19 -18.88
CA ASP A 24 -1.40 11.85 -18.23
C ASP A 24 -2.17 13.12 -17.83
N ASP A 25 -3.50 13.14 -17.89
CA ASP A 25 -4.29 14.35 -17.55
C ASP A 25 -4.13 14.79 -16.08
N LEU A 26 -3.84 13.84 -15.18
CA LEU A 26 -3.42 14.13 -13.80
C LEU A 26 -2.11 14.94 -13.76
N VAL A 27 -1.12 14.58 -14.58
CA VAL A 27 0.16 15.30 -14.69
C VAL A 27 -0.07 16.71 -15.24
N LYS A 28 -0.89 16.86 -16.30
CA LYS A 28 -1.26 18.17 -16.86
C LYS A 28 -1.86 19.08 -15.77
N ARG A 29 -2.88 18.59 -15.05
CA ARG A 29 -3.62 19.36 -14.03
C ARG A 29 -2.79 19.71 -12.79
N LEU A 30 -1.89 18.81 -12.36
CA LEU A 30 -0.95 19.10 -11.29
C LEU A 30 0.06 20.18 -11.71
N HIS A 31 0.58 20.11 -12.95
CA HIS A 31 1.44 21.16 -13.52
C HIS A 31 0.72 22.51 -13.59
N ASP A 32 -0.54 22.54 -14.06
CA ASP A 32 -1.34 23.77 -14.13
C ASP A 32 -1.67 24.36 -12.75
N ALA A 33 -1.69 23.52 -11.70
CA ALA A 33 -1.76 23.93 -10.29
C ALA A 33 -0.40 24.33 -9.68
N GLY A 34 0.68 24.36 -10.47
CA GLY A 34 2.01 24.81 -10.07
C GLY A 34 2.97 23.70 -9.61
N ALA A 35 2.65 22.42 -9.79
CA ALA A 35 3.58 21.33 -9.46
C ALA A 35 4.73 21.23 -10.48
N VAL A 36 5.97 21.21 -9.98
CA VAL A 36 7.17 21.08 -10.81
C VAL A 36 7.67 19.63 -10.78
N PHE A 37 7.44 18.91 -11.87
CA PHE A 37 7.99 17.57 -12.07
C PHE A 37 9.43 17.67 -12.62
N TYR A 38 10.37 16.94 -12.01
CA TYR A 38 11.81 17.04 -12.34
C TYR A 38 12.50 15.68 -12.50
N CYS A 39 11.82 14.57 -12.22
CA CYS A 39 12.32 13.21 -12.45
C CYS A 39 11.16 12.21 -12.63
N LYS A 40 11.42 11.09 -13.34
CA LYS A 40 10.71 9.83 -13.12
C LYS A 40 11.57 8.96 -12.20
N THR A 41 10.95 8.32 -11.22
CA THR A 41 11.63 7.42 -10.28
C THR A 41 11.71 5.98 -10.81
N ASN A 42 12.66 5.20 -10.29
CA ASN A 42 12.81 3.80 -10.68
C ASN A 42 11.67 2.90 -10.17
N VAL A 43 11.42 1.80 -10.89
CA VAL A 43 10.37 0.80 -10.64
C VAL A 43 10.91 -0.61 -11.01
N PRO A 44 10.37 -1.72 -10.50
CA PRO A 44 10.72 -3.04 -11.01
C PRO A 44 10.22 -3.26 -12.43
N GLN A 45 10.90 -4.14 -13.15
CA GLN A 45 10.44 -4.65 -14.45
C GLN A 45 8.99 -5.17 -14.31
N SER A 46 8.12 -4.86 -15.28
CA SER A 46 6.68 -5.15 -15.29
C SER A 46 5.78 -4.48 -14.23
N LEU A 47 6.34 -3.79 -13.23
CA LEU A 47 5.65 -3.40 -11.98
C LEU A 47 5.18 -4.57 -11.07
N MET A 48 5.25 -5.83 -11.51
CA MET A 48 4.73 -7.00 -10.78
C MET A 48 5.80 -7.64 -9.86
N SER A 49 6.41 -6.83 -8.99
CA SER A 49 7.31 -7.26 -7.93
C SER A 49 7.15 -6.40 -6.67
N GLY A 50 7.36 -7.00 -5.51
CA GLY A 50 7.44 -6.29 -4.23
C GLY A 50 8.78 -5.58 -4.00
N GLU A 51 9.76 -5.78 -4.89
CA GLU A 51 11.07 -5.10 -4.86
C GLU A 51 11.20 -4.11 -6.02
N CYS A 52 12.34 -3.40 -6.15
CA CYS A 52 12.51 -2.37 -7.18
C CYS A 52 13.83 -2.54 -7.94
N ASP A 53 13.87 -3.56 -8.79
CA ASP A 53 15.00 -3.92 -9.66
C ASP A 53 14.56 -4.15 -11.10
N ASN A 54 15.43 -3.82 -12.05
CA ASN A 54 15.21 -4.03 -13.48
C ASN A 54 16.51 -3.96 -14.28
N LEU A 55 16.51 -4.52 -15.49
CA LEU A 55 17.73 -4.64 -16.31
C LEU A 55 18.17 -3.33 -16.98
N LEU A 56 17.32 -2.30 -17.01
CA LEU A 56 17.58 -1.03 -17.69
C LEU A 56 18.23 0.03 -16.79
N TYR A 57 17.86 0.07 -15.51
CA TYR A 57 18.30 1.05 -14.51
C TYR A 57 18.90 0.42 -13.24
N GLY A 58 18.74 -0.90 -13.04
CA GLY A 58 19.25 -1.63 -11.89
C GLY A 58 18.39 -1.51 -10.62
N CYS A 59 18.95 -2.03 -9.53
CA CYS A 59 18.29 -2.20 -8.24
C CYS A 59 18.27 -0.91 -7.41
N THR A 60 17.14 -0.67 -6.74
CA THR A 60 16.93 0.48 -5.84
C THR A 60 16.92 0.01 -4.39
N SER A 61 17.73 0.64 -3.55
CA SER A 61 17.90 0.28 -2.14
C SER A 61 17.31 1.32 -1.18
N THR A 62 17.12 0.95 0.08
CA THR A 62 16.80 1.96 1.11
C THR A 62 17.97 2.92 1.33
N PRO A 63 17.72 4.18 1.71
CA PRO A 63 18.80 5.13 2.00
C PRO A 63 19.70 4.68 3.15
N ASP A 64 19.11 4.08 4.18
CA ASP A 64 19.80 3.63 5.40
C ASP A 64 20.74 2.45 5.14
N ASN A 65 20.43 1.57 4.18
CA ASN A 65 21.26 0.42 3.88
C ASN A 65 21.13 -0.05 2.43
N ARG A 66 22.20 0.13 1.65
CA ARG A 66 22.29 -0.29 0.24
C ARG A 66 22.15 -1.80 0.00
N GLN A 67 22.27 -2.63 1.04
CA GLN A 67 22.04 -4.07 0.97
C GLN A 67 20.56 -4.45 1.17
N LEU A 68 19.67 -3.49 1.44
CA LEU A 68 18.24 -3.72 1.66
C LEU A 68 17.39 -3.10 0.54
N SER A 69 16.33 -3.80 0.15
CA SER A 69 15.41 -3.43 -0.93
C SER A 69 14.66 -2.14 -0.61
N ALA A 70 14.56 -1.24 -1.59
CA ALA A 70 13.68 -0.06 -1.48
C ALA A 70 12.19 -0.44 -1.52
N GLY A 71 11.85 -1.68 -1.89
CA GLY A 71 10.47 -2.16 -1.96
C GLY A 71 9.79 -1.70 -3.23
N GLY A 72 8.59 -2.20 -3.51
CA GLY A 72 8.07 -2.16 -4.87
C GLY A 72 6.56 -2.17 -4.97
N SER A 73 6.02 -1.71 -6.10
CA SER A 73 6.77 -1.25 -7.29
C SER A 73 7.22 0.22 -7.24
N SER A 74 6.72 1.05 -6.33
CA SER A 74 7.09 2.48 -6.22
C SER A 74 8.38 2.72 -5.40
N GLY A 75 9.39 1.86 -5.54
CA GLY A 75 10.62 1.87 -4.72
C GLY A 75 11.46 3.12 -4.89
N GLY A 76 11.54 3.63 -6.12
CA GLY A 76 12.26 4.88 -6.40
C GLY A 76 11.65 6.09 -5.69
N GLU A 77 10.32 6.20 -5.61
CA GLU A 77 9.64 7.24 -4.81
C GLU A 77 9.98 7.08 -3.33
N GLY A 78 9.86 5.86 -2.79
CA GLY A 78 10.15 5.55 -1.38
C GLY A 78 11.55 6.00 -0.96
N SER A 79 12.57 5.62 -1.74
CA SER A 79 13.97 5.96 -1.46
C SER A 79 14.26 7.46 -1.66
N LEU A 80 13.72 8.08 -2.72
CA LEU A 80 13.93 9.51 -3.02
C LEU A 80 13.29 10.44 -1.97
N ILE A 81 12.08 10.12 -1.50
CA ILE A 81 11.37 10.90 -0.49
C ILE A 81 12.03 10.76 0.89
N ALA A 82 12.50 9.55 1.23
CA ALA A 82 13.24 9.30 2.47
C ALA A 82 14.59 10.04 2.51
N LEU A 83 15.30 10.13 1.38
CA LEU A 83 16.46 11.01 1.17
C LEU A 83 16.14 12.52 1.26
N ARG A 84 14.86 12.90 1.42
CA ARG A 84 14.35 14.27 1.29
C ARG A 84 14.65 14.91 -0.08
N GLY A 85 14.96 14.08 -1.08
CA GLY A 85 15.16 14.47 -2.46
C GLY A 85 13.87 14.78 -3.22
N SER A 86 12.71 14.37 -2.67
CA SER A 86 11.37 14.82 -3.05
C SER A 86 10.52 15.09 -1.79
N PRO A 87 9.68 16.14 -1.75
CA PRO A 87 8.68 16.33 -0.69
C PRO A 87 7.42 15.47 -0.90
N LEU A 88 7.12 15.08 -2.15
CA LEU A 88 5.86 14.46 -2.56
C LEU A 88 6.09 13.68 -3.87
N GLY A 89 5.75 12.40 -3.87
CA GLY A 89 5.77 11.51 -5.04
C GLY A 89 4.39 10.89 -5.30
N ILE A 90 4.24 10.22 -6.45
CA ILE A 90 2.96 9.59 -6.86
C ILE A 90 3.26 8.19 -7.39
N GLY A 91 3.06 7.20 -6.54
CA GLY A 91 3.18 5.79 -6.93
C GLY A 91 1.86 5.16 -7.37
N THR A 92 1.90 3.87 -7.72
CA THR A 92 0.71 3.05 -7.99
C THR A 92 0.64 1.85 -7.07
N ASP A 93 -0.56 1.28 -6.93
CA ASP A 93 -0.84 0.25 -5.94
C ASP A 93 -1.96 -0.72 -6.35
N ILE A 94 -1.64 -2.02 -6.50
CA ILE A 94 -2.62 -3.10 -6.77
C ILE A 94 -2.54 -4.28 -5.79
N ALA A 95 -1.36 -4.49 -5.20
CA ALA A 95 -1.11 -5.41 -4.07
C ALA A 95 -0.19 -4.72 -3.03
N GLY A 96 -0.23 -3.38 -2.98
CA GLY A 96 0.50 -2.59 -2.01
C GLY A 96 1.70 -1.79 -2.50
N SER A 97 1.74 -1.49 -3.79
CA SER A 97 2.93 -0.97 -4.45
C SER A 97 3.33 0.49 -4.15
N VAL A 98 2.55 1.31 -3.41
CA VAL A 98 3.07 2.56 -2.79
C VAL A 98 3.46 2.37 -1.32
N ARG A 99 3.01 1.27 -0.73
CA ARG A 99 2.99 1.08 0.72
C ARG A 99 4.19 0.28 1.23
N THR A 100 4.62 -0.80 0.55
CA THR A 100 5.90 -1.48 0.87
C THR A 100 7.07 -0.49 0.84
N PRO A 101 7.22 0.34 -0.22
CA PRO A 101 8.26 1.38 -0.22
C PRO A 101 8.13 2.34 0.96
N ALA A 102 6.91 2.69 1.37
CA ALA A 102 6.73 3.61 2.48
C ALA A 102 7.24 3.04 3.82
N ASN A 103 7.02 1.75 4.11
CA ASN A 103 7.58 1.17 5.33
C ASN A 103 9.10 0.94 5.23
N PHE A 104 9.60 0.37 4.12
CA PHE A 104 11.04 0.09 3.97
C PHE A 104 11.92 1.33 4.08
N ASN A 105 11.40 2.49 3.65
CA ASN A 105 12.12 3.76 3.66
C ASN A 105 11.63 4.73 4.76
N GLY A 106 10.74 4.30 5.66
CA GLY A 106 10.32 5.10 6.83
C GLY A 106 9.53 6.38 6.52
N ILE A 107 8.69 6.38 5.48
CA ILE A 107 7.88 7.53 5.05
C ILE A 107 6.37 7.26 5.16
N TYR A 108 5.57 8.28 4.89
CA TYR A 108 4.11 8.18 4.80
C TYR A 108 3.68 7.96 3.34
N CYS A 109 2.58 7.26 3.11
CA CYS A 109 1.95 7.14 1.79
C CYS A 109 0.44 7.00 1.91
N LEU A 110 -0.25 6.70 0.80
CA LEU A 110 -1.71 6.72 0.71
C LEU A 110 -2.14 5.88 -0.51
N CYS A 111 -3.08 4.93 -0.38
CA CYS A 111 -3.49 3.96 -1.41
C CYS A 111 -5.03 3.94 -1.54
N PRO A 112 -5.61 4.97 -2.18
CA PRO A 112 -7.05 5.27 -2.16
C PRO A 112 -7.95 4.09 -2.50
N THR A 113 -9.20 4.13 -2.03
CA THR A 113 -10.30 3.34 -2.62
C THR A 113 -10.33 3.52 -4.14
N TYR A 114 -10.60 2.46 -4.89
CA TYR A 114 -10.66 2.54 -6.34
C TYR A 114 -11.70 3.58 -6.80
N GLY A 115 -11.33 4.38 -7.81
CA GLY A 115 -12.15 5.49 -8.30
C GLY A 115 -12.27 6.70 -7.36
N ARG A 116 -11.51 6.77 -6.24
CA ARG A 116 -11.42 7.98 -5.41
C ARG A 116 -10.44 9.01 -5.98
N LEU A 117 -9.28 8.55 -6.49
CA LEU A 117 -8.29 9.37 -7.19
C LEU A 117 -8.00 8.76 -8.59
N PRO A 118 -7.69 9.59 -9.60
CA PRO A 118 -7.48 9.16 -10.99
C PRO A 118 -6.22 8.30 -11.15
N CYS A 119 -6.30 7.25 -11.98
CA CYS A 119 -5.28 6.19 -12.02
C CYS A 119 -4.92 5.69 -13.44
N HIS A 120 -4.10 6.48 -14.13
CA HIS A 120 -3.46 6.15 -15.43
C HIS A 120 -4.43 5.94 -16.61
N SER A 121 -3.90 5.83 -17.83
CA SER A 121 -4.69 5.64 -19.05
C SER A 121 -5.45 4.30 -19.07
N ALA A 122 -6.61 4.30 -19.74
CA ALA A 122 -7.50 3.15 -19.89
C ALA A 122 -6.90 1.94 -20.64
N GLU A 123 -5.65 2.04 -21.08
CA GLU A 123 -4.90 0.98 -21.76
C GLU A 123 -4.41 -0.10 -20.78
N ARG A 124 -4.32 0.21 -19.48
CA ARG A 124 -3.90 -0.73 -18.42
C ARG A 124 -5.09 -1.50 -17.86
N SER A 125 -5.69 -2.33 -18.70
CA SER A 125 -6.81 -3.20 -18.33
C SER A 125 -6.42 -4.24 -17.28
N SER A 126 -6.61 -3.91 -15.99
CA SER A 126 -6.97 -4.92 -15.01
C SER A 126 -8.42 -5.35 -15.25
N ILE A 127 -8.76 -6.58 -14.88
CA ILE A 127 -10.06 -7.22 -15.18
C ILE A 127 -11.25 -6.66 -14.37
N GLY A 128 -11.13 -5.45 -13.82
CA GLY A 128 -12.16 -4.75 -13.04
C GLY A 128 -12.39 -5.25 -11.60
N LEU A 129 -11.87 -6.43 -11.23
CA LEU A 129 -12.21 -7.09 -9.95
C LEU A 129 -11.38 -6.58 -8.76
N ILE A 130 -10.05 -6.62 -8.89
CA ILE A 130 -9.09 -5.93 -8.03
C ILE A 130 -8.32 -4.99 -8.97
N ASN A 131 -8.32 -3.70 -8.65
CA ASN A 131 -7.82 -2.66 -9.54
C ASN A 131 -6.63 -1.95 -8.92
N GLY A 132 -5.76 -1.45 -9.79
CA GLY A 132 -4.70 -0.54 -9.39
C GLY A 132 -5.27 0.84 -9.02
N VAL A 133 -4.63 1.52 -8.08
CA VAL A 133 -4.91 2.91 -7.71
C VAL A 133 -3.62 3.74 -7.74
N ALA A 134 -3.73 5.05 -7.91
CA ALA A 134 -2.59 5.97 -7.84
C ALA A 134 -2.64 6.75 -6.53
N GLY A 135 -1.50 6.85 -5.84
CA GLY A 135 -1.45 7.21 -4.43
C GLY A 135 -0.26 8.09 -4.08
N PRO A 136 -0.44 9.19 -3.34
CA PRO A 136 0.69 10.03 -2.94
C PRO A 136 1.58 9.34 -1.91
N MET A 137 2.85 9.70 -1.95
CA MET A 137 3.90 9.31 -1.01
C MET A 137 4.59 10.59 -0.53
N SER A 138 4.87 10.74 0.77
CA SER A 138 5.45 11.97 1.30
C SER A 138 6.19 11.75 2.62
N ALA A 139 7.14 12.63 2.92
CA ALA A 139 7.85 12.63 4.18
C ALA A 139 7.08 13.32 5.33
N SER A 140 5.82 13.74 5.10
CA SER A 140 4.87 14.18 6.13
C SER A 140 3.43 13.82 5.78
N ILE A 141 2.55 13.85 6.78
CA ILE A 141 1.10 13.68 6.60
C ILE A 141 0.48 14.87 5.83
N ASP A 142 1.05 16.07 6.00
CA ASP A 142 0.58 17.28 5.32
C ASP A 142 0.70 17.18 3.80
N GLY A 143 1.76 16.56 3.28
CA GLY A 143 1.93 16.36 1.84
C GLY A 143 0.87 15.45 1.23
N LEU A 144 0.46 14.41 1.97
CA LEU A 144 -0.60 13.49 1.56
C LEU A 144 -1.99 14.15 1.59
N GLU A 145 -2.27 14.93 2.65
CA GLU A 145 -3.52 15.69 2.76
C GLU A 145 -3.62 16.78 1.68
N LEU A 146 -2.54 17.53 1.45
CA LEU A 146 -2.43 18.55 0.41
C LEU A 146 -2.72 17.95 -0.97
N TYR A 147 -2.02 16.88 -1.34
CA TYR A 147 -2.24 16.22 -2.63
C TYR A 147 -3.68 15.75 -2.80
N THR A 148 -4.24 15.09 -1.79
CA THR A 148 -5.60 14.52 -1.86
C THR A 148 -6.66 15.61 -1.99
N ARG A 149 -6.53 16.71 -1.24
CA ARG A 149 -7.39 17.90 -1.38
C ARG A 149 -7.26 18.51 -2.78
N THR A 150 -6.03 18.72 -3.25
CA THR A 150 -5.75 19.33 -4.55
C THR A 150 -6.30 18.50 -5.71
N VAL A 151 -6.03 17.20 -5.75
CA VAL A 151 -6.52 16.33 -6.85
C VAL A 151 -8.05 16.21 -6.84
N LEU A 152 -8.69 16.11 -5.67
CA LEU A 152 -10.16 16.13 -5.59
C LEU A 152 -10.77 17.48 -5.96
N SER A 153 -10.04 18.59 -5.83
CA SER A 153 -10.47 19.92 -6.28
C SER A 153 -10.44 20.08 -7.81
N PHE A 154 -9.76 19.19 -8.54
CA PHE A 154 -9.76 19.16 -10.01
C PHE A 154 -10.98 18.43 -10.60
N GLU A 155 -11.92 18.00 -9.75
CA GLU A 155 -13.12 17.23 -10.11
C GLU A 155 -12.83 16.03 -11.03
N PRO A 156 -12.04 15.03 -10.58
CA PRO A 156 -11.50 13.97 -11.43
C PRO A 156 -12.54 13.17 -12.21
N TRP A 157 -13.75 13.01 -11.64
CA TRP A 157 -14.92 12.40 -12.29
C TRP A 157 -15.39 13.11 -13.58
N ASN A 158 -14.94 14.33 -13.88
CA ASN A 158 -15.25 15.04 -15.12
C ASN A 158 -14.32 14.69 -16.29
N TRP A 159 -13.25 13.91 -16.07
CA TRP A 159 -12.23 13.62 -17.09
C TRP A 159 -11.58 12.24 -17.00
N ASP A 160 -11.50 11.62 -15.81
CA ASP A 160 -11.15 10.21 -15.64
C ASP A 160 -12.44 9.40 -15.42
N ALA A 161 -12.79 8.53 -16.37
CA ALA A 161 -14.01 7.71 -16.34
C ALA A 161 -14.00 6.60 -15.26
N THR A 162 -12.87 6.35 -14.60
CA THR A 162 -12.80 5.47 -13.42
C THR A 162 -13.25 6.19 -12.15
N CYS A 163 -13.17 7.53 -12.12
CA CYS A 163 -13.39 8.32 -10.92
C CYS A 163 -14.87 8.54 -10.60
N GLN A 164 -15.21 8.37 -9.32
CA GLN A 164 -16.55 8.59 -8.79
C GLN A 164 -16.70 10.05 -8.31
N PRO A 165 -17.92 10.64 -8.38
CA PRO A 165 -18.15 12.05 -8.03
C PRO A 165 -18.19 12.31 -6.51
N PHE A 166 -17.09 12.01 -5.82
CA PHE A 166 -16.91 12.22 -4.40
C PHE A 166 -15.86 13.32 -4.15
N PRO A 167 -16.27 14.59 -3.94
CA PRO A 167 -15.35 15.64 -3.54
C PRO A 167 -14.71 15.40 -2.16
N TRP A 168 -13.78 16.26 -1.77
CA TRP A 168 -13.26 16.31 -0.40
C TRP A 168 -14.38 16.66 0.60
N ASN A 169 -14.53 15.86 1.66
CA ASN A 169 -15.57 16.04 2.67
C ASN A 169 -15.00 16.70 3.94
N GLU A 170 -15.01 18.03 3.96
CA GLU A 170 -14.47 18.80 5.09
C GLU A 170 -15.30 18.64 6.38
N GLU A 171 -16.61 18.40 6.28
CA GLU A 171 -17.44 18.11 7.46
C GLU A 171 -17.00 16.81 8.13
N LEU A 172 -16.81 15.74 7.35
CA LEU A 172 -16.31 14.46 7.85
C LEU A 172 -14.90 14.59 8.44
N PHE A 173 -13.99 15.27 7.74
CA PHE A 173 -12.62 15.45 8.20
C PHE A 173 -12.55 16.25 9.51
N SER A 174 -13.22 17.39 9.59
CA SER A 174 -13.24 18.22 10.79
C SER A 174 -14.06 17.60 11.94
N ARG A 175 -15.09 16.79 11.65
CA ARG A 175 -15.78 15.96 12.66
C ARG A 175 -14.86 14.88 13.24
N THR A 176 -14.09 14.18 12.41
CA THR A 176 -13.10 13.18 12.88
C THR A 176 -12.00 13.83 13.73
N LYS A 177 -11.49 15.01 13.34
CA LYS A 177 -10.58 15.81 14.20
C LYS A 177 -11.22 16.21 15.53
N SER A 178 -12.52 16.54 15.55
CA SER A 178 -13.24 16.86 16.78
C SER A 178 -13.40 15.65 17.70
N TRP A 179 -13.68 14.45 17.16
CA TRP A 179 -13.69 13.21 17.93
C TRP A 179 -12.29 12.84 18.45
N ALA A 180 -11.24 13.04 17.64
CA ALA A 180 -9.87 12.88 18.08
C ALA A 180 -9.53 13.76 19.30
N ALA A 181 -9.82 15.07 19.22
CA ALA A 181 -9.60 16.02 20.31
C ALA A 181 -10.41 15.72 21.59
N GLN A 182 -11.44 14.87 21.51
CA GLN A 182 -12.27 14.42 22.64
C GLN A 182 -11.87 13.04 23.18
N GLY A 183 -10.84 12.40 22.61
CA GLY A 183 -10.52 10.99 22.90
C GLY A 183 -11.54 10.00 22.30
N SER A 184 -12.60 10.43 21.62
CA SER A 184 -13.80 9.62 21.35
C SER A 184 -13.75 8.71 20.10
N LEU A 185 -12.56 8.49 19.54
CA LEU A 185 -12.29 7.48 18.51
C LEU A 185 -12.11 6.07 19.11
N CYS A 186 -12.52 5.05 18.36
CA CYS A 186 -12.42 3.63 18.71
C CYS A 186 -11.65 2.86 17.65
N PHE A 187 -10.42 2.47 17.97
CA PHE A 187 -9.50 1.75 17.11
C PHE A 187 -9.64 0.23 17.28
N GLY A 188 -9.89 -0.48 16.18
CA GLY A 188 -9.66 -1.92 16.11
C GLY A 188 -8.17 -2.20 16.01
N PHE A 189 -7.68 -3.21 16.72
CA PHE A 189 -6.32 -3.73 16.64
C PHE A 189 -6.34 -5.19 16.20
N MET A 190 -5.67 -5.52 15.10
CA MET A 190 -5.55 -6.89 14.60
C MET A 190 -4.06 -7.22 14.47
N PRO A 191 -3.37 -7.65 15.55
CA PRO A 191 -1.90 -7.68 15.64
C PRO A 191 -1.21 -8.72 14.75
N HIS A 192 -1.99 -9.56 14.06
CA HIS A 192 -1.53 -10.39 12.95
C HIS A 192 -2.70 -10.72 12.01
N ASP A 193 -2.44 -10.99 10.74
CA ASP A 193 -3.49 -11.46 9.82
C ASP A 193 -4.04 -12.85 10.21
N GLY A 194 -3.22 -13.67 10.88
CA GLY A 194 -3.56 -15.01 11.36
C GLY A 194 -3.02 -16.16 10.51
N ILE A 195 -2.35 -15.86 9.38
CA ILE A 195 -1.43 -16.80 8.72
C ILE A 195 -0.01 -16.53 9.21
N VAL A 196 0.33 -15.27 9.52
CA VAL A 196 1.69 -14.79 9.67
C VAL A 196 1.87 -13.86 10.88
N ARG A 197 2.95 -14.02 11.65
CA ARG A 197 3.33 -13.13 12.76
C ARG A 197 4.22 -11.97 12.31
N PRO A 198 4.04 -10.74 12.83
CA PRO A 198 4.92 -9.62 12.52
C PRO A 198 6.35 -9.77 13.08
N HIS A 199 7.32 -9.04 12.52
CA HIS A 199 8.64 -8.90 13.15
C HIS A 199 8.56 -8.19 14.51
N PRO A 200 9.49 -8.45 15.44
CA PRO A 200 9.58 -7.73 16.73
C PRO A 200 9.51 -6.19 16.66
N PRO A 201 10.16 -5.47 15.72
CA PRO A 201 10.03 -4.02 15.61
C PRO A 201 8.61 -3.57 15.22
N ILE A 202 7.86 -4.41 14.49
CA ILE A 202 6.47 -4.12 14.09
C ILE A 202 5.49 -4.52 15.19
N GLU A 203 5.66 -5.67 15.84
CA GLU A 203 4.88 -5.99 17.06
C GLU A 203 5.10 -4.91 18.14
N ARG A 204 6.34 -4.41 18.29
CA ARG A 204 6.68 -3.27 19.15
C ARG A 204 6.07 -1.96 18.67
N GLY A 205 6.13 -1.64 17.38
CA GLY A 205 5.53 -0.43 16.81
C GLY A 205 4.01 -0.39 17.00
N LEU A 206 3.33 -1.51 16.75
CA LEU A 206 1.89 -1.66 17.00
C LEU A 206 1.54 -1.50 18.48
N ARG A 207 2.35 -2.09 19.36
CA ARG A 207 2.18 -1.92 20.82
C ARG A 207 2.40 -0.47 21.23
N GLN A 208 3.44 0.20 20.72
CA GLN A 208 3.71 1.62 20.99
C GLN A 208 2.55 2.51 20.49
N ALA A 209 2.02 2.27 19.30
CA ALA A 209 0.84 2.98 18.79
C ALA A 209 -0.40 2.72 19.66
N LYS A 210 -0.64 1.48 20.09
CA LYS A 210 -1.76 1.12 20.98
C LYS A 210 -1.65 1.80 22.35
N GLU A 211 -0.46 1.76 22.96
CA GLU A 211 -0.15 2.42 24.24
C GLU A 211 -0.31 3.94 24.13
N ALA A 212 0.17 4.56 23.04
CA ALA A 212 0.04 5.98 22.78
C ALA A 212 -1.43 6.42 22.60
N LEU A 213 -2.23 5.66 21.85
CA LEU A 213 -3.66 5.93 21.67
C LEU A 213 -4.46 5.78 22.96
N ILE A 214 -4.19 4.75 23.77
CA ILE A 214 -4.80 4.59 25.10
C ILE A 214 -4.43 5.77 26.01
N LYS A 215 -3.16 6.21 25.99
CA LYS A 215 -2.68 7.39 26.74
C LYS A 215 -3.34 8.70 26.28
N ALA A 216 -3.67 8.83 24.99
CA ALA A 216 -4.46 9.93 24.43
C ALA A 216 -5.97 9.85 24.76
N GLY A 217 -6.41 8.83 25.52
CA GLY A 217 -7.80 8.63 25.93
C GLY A 217 -8.65 7.86 24.94
N HIS A 218 -8.08 7.35 23.84
CA HIS A 218 -8.82 6.59 22.84
C HIS A 218 -9.16 5.18 23.30
N LYS A 219 -10.31 4.69 22.80
CA LYS A 219 -10.66 3.28 22.97
C LYS A 219 -9.90 2.42 21.95
N THR A 220 -9.32 1.33 22.41
CA THR A 220 -8.79 0.26 21.56
C THR A 220 -9.54 -1.04 21.82
N VAL A 221 -9.83 -1.82 20.77
CA VAL A 221 -10.40 -3.17 20.88
C VAL A 221 -9.63 -4.12 19.98
N ASP A 222 -9.23 -5.28 20.48
CA ASP A 222 -8.62 -6.30 19.64
C ASP A 222 -9.70 -7.02 18.80
N VAL A 223 -9.46 -7.21 17.50
CA VAL A 223 -10.44 -7.70 16.53
C VAL A 223 -9.81 -8.66 15.52
N GLU A 224 -10.60 -9.64 15.06
CA GLU A 224 -10.27 -10.46 13.88
C GLU A 224 -11.35 -10.23 12.82
N LEU A 225 -10.98 -9.58 11.72
CA LEU A 225 -11.91 -9.21 10.63
C LEU A 225 -11.73 -10.08 9.36
N LEU A 226 -10.60 -10.79 9.25
CA LEU A 226 -10.26 -11.64 8.10
C LEU A 226 -10.70 -13.09 8.35
N ASP A 227 -11.63 -13.60 7.53
CA ASP A 227 -11.92 -15.04 7.44
C ASP A 227 -11.46 -15.64 6.11
N SER A 228 -11.33 -16.97 6.09
CA SER A 228 -10.91 -17.75 4.92
C SER A 228 -9.70 -17.12 4.23
N LYS A 229 -8.64 -16.89 5.00
CA LYS A 229 -7.46 -16.10 4.61
C LYS A 229 -6.80 -16.68 3.35
N ASP A 230 -6.82 -18.01 3.22
CA ASP A 230 -6.39 -18.74 2.02
C ASP A 230 -7.32 -18.48 0.82
N GLU A 231 -8.65 -18.58 0.99
CA GLU A 231 -9.64 -18.23 -0.05
C GLU A 231 -9.47 -16.77 -0.52
N MET A 232 -9.13 -15.86 0.40
CA MET A 232 -8.84 -14.46 0.10
C MET A 232 -7.58 -14.30 -0.77
N TRP A 233 -6.49 -14.98 -0.41
CA TRP A 233 -5.25 -14.94 -1.20
C TRP A 233 -5.39 -15.66 -2.55
N ASP A 234 -5.95 -16.87 -2.57
CA ASP A 234 -6.19 -17.65 -3.79
C ASP A 234 -7.09 -16.90 -4.77
N THR A 235 -8.14 -16.22 -4.28
CA THR A 235 -9.00 -15.36 -5.11
C THR A 235 -8.21 -14.19 -5.70
N ALA A 236 -7.31 -13.57 -4.92
CA ALA A 236 -6.46 -12.48 -5.39
C ALA A 236 -5.46 -12.95 -6.46
N VAL A 237 -4.75 -14.05 -6.22
CA VAL A 237 -3.81 -14.65 -7.17
C VAL A 237 -4.52 -15.07 -8.46
N ARG A 238 -5.71 -15.68 -8.38
CA ARG A 238 -6.54 -16.00 -9.56
C ARG A 238 -6.90 -14.76 -10.38
N ILE A 239 -7.08 -13.60 -9.76
CA ILE A 239 -7.37 -12.33 -10.45
C ILE A 239 -6.07 -11.74 -11.05
N PHE A 240 -4.98 -11.68 -10.30
CA PHE A 240 -3.70 -11.14 -10.78
C PHE A 240 -3.10 -11.98 -11.93
N CYS A 241 -3.38 -13.27 -11.98
CA CYS A 241 -2.82 -14.21 -12.95
C CYS A 241 -3.79 -14.57 -14.12
N ALA A 242 -4.97 -13.96 -14.21
CA ALA A 242 -6.05 -14.49 -15.06
C ALA A 242 -5.85 -14.38 -16.59
N ASP A 243 -4.90 -13.56 -17.06
CA ASP A 243 -4.47 -13.57 -18.46
C ASP A 243 -3.49 -14.73 -18.75
N GLY A 244 -3.13 -15.52 -17.72
CA GLY A 244 -2.13 -16.56 -17.78
C GLY A 244 -0.70 -16.04 -17.94
N GLY A 245 -0.43 -14.77 -17.63
CA GLY A 245 0.86 -14.10 -17.87
C GLY A 245 1.13 -13.77 -19.33
N LYS A 246 0.08 -13.67 -20.16
CA LYS A 246 0.18 -13.45 -21.61
C LYS A 246 0.82 -12.09 -21.92
N ALA A 247 0.30 -10.99 -21.39
CA ALA A 247 0.78 -9.65 -21.72
C ALA A 247 2.24 -9.42 -21.27
N LEU A 248 2.63 -10.04 -20.14
CA LEU A 248 4.00 -10.05 -19.65
C LEU A 248 4.94 -10.78 -20.62
N ARG A 249 4.58 -11.98 -21.10
CA ARG A 249 5.38 -12.70 -22.10
C ARG A 249 5.42 -11.97 -23.44
N GLU A 250 4.30 -11.45 -23.92
CA GLU A 250 4.25 -10.67 -25.16
C GLU A 250 5.15 -9.43 -25.11
N THR A 251 5.43 -8.87 -23.92
CA THR A 251 6.39 -7.78 -23.73
C THR A 251 7.84 -8.29 -23.67
N LEU A 252 8.10 -9.40 -22.95
CA LEU A 252 9.43 -10.03 -22.86
C LEU A 252 9.90 -10.63 -24.21
N ASP A 253 8.98 -11.06 -25.07
CA ASP A 253 9.28 -11.62 -26.39
C ASP A 253 9.68 -10.53 -27.42
N LEU A 254 9.43 -9.24 -27.15
CA LEU A 254 9.85 -8.12 -28.02
C LEU A 254 11.38 -7.99 -28.13
N LEU A 255 12.06 -8.20 -27.00
CA LEU A 255 13.51 -8.26 -26.88
C LEU A 255 13.80 -9.28 -25.76
N PRO A 256 14.30 -10.49 -26.08
CA PRO A 256 14.32 -11.63 -25.16
C PRO A 256 15.29 -11.45 -23.99
N GLU A 257 14.84 -10.67 -23.00
CA GLU A 257 15.48 -10.44 -21.72
C GLU A 257 14.89 -11.39 -20.64
N PRO A 258 15.68 -11.80 -19.63
CA PRO A 258 15.13 -12.57 -18.52
C PRO A 258 14.19 -11.71 -17.66
N ALA A 259 13.17 -12.36 -17.09
CA ALA A 259 12.46 -11.78 -15.96
C ALA A 259 13.40 -11.73 -14.73
N ILE A 260 13.44 -10.61 -14.02
CA ILE A 260 14.24 -10.48 -12.78
C ILE A 260 13.71 -11.40 -11.65
N GLN A 261 14.58 -11.63 -10.66
CA GLN A 261 14.21 -12.35 -9.44
C GLN A 261 13.06 -11.63 -8.69
N GLY A 262 12.05 -12.39 -8.27
CA GLY A 262 10.89 -11.86 -7.55
C GLY A 262 9.70 -11.45 -8.42
N ILE A 263 9.83 -11.38 -9.75
CA ILE A 263 8.64 -11.27 -10.63
C ILE A 263 7.89 -12.59 -10.66
N ILE A 264 6.59 -12.52 -10.42
CA ILE A 264 5.67 -13.63 -10.69
C ILE A 264 5.35 -13.60 -12.19
N VAL A 265 5.85 -14.59 -12.93
CA VAL A 265 5.43 -14.87 -14.32
C VAL A 265 4.37 -15.97 -14.27
N PRO A 266 3.05 -15.66 -14.42
CA PRO A 266 2.03 -16.70 -14.35
C PRO A 266 2.16 -17.67 -15.54
N PRO A 267 2.01 -18.99 -15.35
CA PRO A 267 1.96 -19.93 -16.46
C PRO A 267 0.61 -19.80 -17.22
N PRO A 268 0.56 -20.17 -18.51
CA PRO A 268 -0.69 -20.17 -19.29
C PRO A 268 -1.83 -20.97 -18.65
N SER A 269 -1.53 -21.97 -17.81
CA SER A 269 -2.51 -22.75 -17.05
C SER A 269 -3.21 -21.99 -15.91
N MET A 270 -2.86 -20.73 -15.65
CA MET A 270 -3.62 -19.82 -14.78
C MET A 270 -4.59 -18.91 -15.55
N GLN A 271 -4.61 -18.97 -16.89
CA GLN A 271 -5.55 -18.19 -17.69
C GLN A 271 -7.00 -18.62 -17.38
N LEU A 272 -7.85 -17.67 -16.96
CA LEU A 272 -9.25 -17.95 -16.64
C LEU A 272 -10.14 -17.80 -17.87
N THR A 273 -11.11 -18.70 -18.03
CA THR A 273 -12.26 -18.47 -18.90
C THR A 273 -13.21 -17.42 -18.30
N ALA A 274 -14.10 -16.85 -19.12
CA ALA A 274 -15.11 -15.90 -18.66
C ALA A 274 -16.02 -16.45 -17.53
N GLY A 275 -16.32 -17.76 -17.53
CA GLY A 275 -17.09 -18.40 -16.46
C GLY A 275 -16.33 -18.49 -15.15
N GLU A 276 -15.05 -18.91 -15.20
CA GLU A 276 -14.19 -18.96 -14.00
C GLU A 276 -13.90 -17.56 -13.43
N LEU A 277 -13.83 -16.55 -14.29
CA LEU A 277 -13.74 -15.14 -13.88
C LEU A 277 -15.02 -14.67 -13.18
N GLU A 278 -16.20 -15.05 -13.69
CA GLU A 278 -17.49 -14.75 -13.05
C GLU A 278 -17.62 -15.45 -11.67
N GLU A 279 -17.16 -16.69 -11.55
CA GLU A 279 -17.08 -17.42 -10.27
C GLU A 279 -16.10 -16.76 -9.29
N THR A 280 -14.92 -16.36 -9.77
CA THR A 280 -13.89 -15.67 -8.97
C THR A 280 -14.42 -14.32 -8.47
N SER A 281 -15.13 -13.57 -9.31
CA SER A 281 -15.84 -12.34 -8.94
C SER A 281 -16.91 -12.58 -7.86
N LYS A 282 -17.74 -13.63 -7.99
CA LYS A 282 -18.71 -14.03 -6.97
C LYS A 282 -18.06 -14.39 -5.64
N THR A 283 -16.85 -14.94 -5.64
CA THR A 283 -16.10 -15.25 -4.40
C THR A 283 -15.50 -13.99 -3.78
N LEU A 284 -14.89 -13.11 -4.59
CA LEU A 284 -14.40 -11.80 -4.14
C LEU A 284 -15.50 -10.96 -3.46
N LEU A 285 -16.71 -10.93 -4.05
CA LEU A 285 -17.85 -10.22 -3.47
C LEU A 285 -18.30 -10.83 -2.13
N LYS A 286 -18.25 -12.15 -1.98
CA LYS A 286 -18.52 -12.82 -0.67
C LYS A 286 -17.49 -12.41 0.36
N ILE A 287 -16.19 -12.40 0.02
CA ILE A 287 -15.10 -11.98 0.90
C ILE A 287 -15.33 -10.54 1.38
N ARG A 288 -15.56 -9.60 0.44
CA ARG A 288 -15.91 -8.19 0.72
C ARG A 288 -17.12 -8.08 1.68
N GLN A 289 -18.19 -8.83 1.40
CA GLN A 289 -19.41 -8.81 2.21
C GLN A 289 -19.22 -9.41 3.62
N ARG A 290 -18.38 -10.45 3.76
CA ARG A 290 -18.04 -11.07 5.06
C ARG A 290 -17.15 -10.15 5.91
N PHE A 291 -16.19 -9.45 5.30
CA PHE A 291 -15.39 -8.43 5.97
C PHE A 291 -16.28 -7.29 6.49
N LEU A 292 -17.12 -6.70 5.63
CA LEU A 292 -18.08 -5.65 6.01
C LEU A 292 -19.01 -6.10 7.14
N LYS A 293 -19.49 -7.36 7.12
CA LYS A 293 -20.32 -7.89 8.21
C LYS A 293 -19.57 -7.93 9.54
N ARG A 294 -18.29 -8.34 9.55
CA ARG A 294 -17.46 -8.33 10.77
C ARG A 294 -17.15 -6.92 11.25
N TRP A 295 -16.84 -5.99 10.34
CA TRP A 295 -16.67 -4.59 10.68
C TRP A 295 -17.90 -4.05 11.42
N GLN A 296 -19.10 -4.23 10.86
CA GLN A 296 -20.35 -3.77 11.50
C GLN A 296 -20.61 -4.44 12.86
N ALA A 297 -20.29 -5.74 13.00
CA ALA A 297 -20.41 -6.47 14.26
C ALA A 297 -19.48 -5.94 15.37
N THR A 298 -18.40 -5.22 15.05
CA THR A 298 -17.53 -4.60 16.09
C THR A 298 -18.29 -3.64 17.03
N THR A 299 -19.46 -3.14 16.62
CA THR A 299 -20.38 -2.36 17.48
C THR A 299 -20.67 -3.04 18.83
N GLU A 300 -20.68 -4.38 18.87
CA GLU A 300 -20.88 -5.18 20.08
C GLU A 300 -19.73 -5.02 21.10
N VAL A 301 -18.50 -4.82 20.62
CA VAL A 301 -17.30 -4.65 21.46
C VAL A 301 -16.87 -3.19 21.66
N THR A 302 -17.17 -2.30 20.70
CA THR A 302 -16.88 -0.86 20.81
C THR A 302 -17.70 -0.22 21.94
N LYS A 303 -18.95 -0.63 22.13
CA LYS A 303 -19.91 -0.01 23.07
C LYS A 303 -20.12 1.50 22.85
N THR A 304 -19.72 2.03 21.69
CA THR A 304 -19.87 3.45 21.28
C THR A 304 -21.19 3.71 20.54
N GLY A 305 -21.99 2.66 20.29
CA GLY A 305 -23.17 2.72 19.41
C GLY A 305 -22.84 2.72 17.91
N ARG A 306 -21.55 2.63 17.55
CA ARG A 306 -21.05 2.52 16.18
C ARG A 306 -19.94 1.45 16.08
N PRO A 307 -19.55 0.98 14.89
CA PRO A 307 -18.37 0.14 14.69
C PRO A 307 -17.06 0.79 15.19
N ILE A 308 -15.94 0.08 15.04
CA ILE A 308 -14.62 0.75 15.06
C ILE A 308 -14.57 1.83 13.97
N ASP A 309 -13.83 2.90 14.22
CA ASP A 309 -13.61 3.97 13.24
C ASP A 309 -12.46 3.62 12.29
N VAL A 310 -11.46 2.91 12.82
CA VAL A 310 -10.19 2.59 12.17
C VAL A 310 -9.77 1.18 12.55
N LEU A 311 -9.23 0.43 11.59
CA LEU A 311 -8.44 -0.77 11.86
C LEU A 311 -6.95 -0.39 11.82
N ILE A 312 -6.26 -0.55 12.94
CA ILE A 312 -4.80 -0.65 12.99
C ILE A 312 -4.47 -2.14 12.99
N MET A 313 -3.64 -2.53 12.04
CA MET A 313 -3.09 -3.87 11.92
C MET A 313 -1.58 -3.71 11.73
N PRO A 314 -0.75 -4.76 11.86
CA PRO A 314 0.54 -4.75 11.22
C PRO A 314 0.30 -4.24 9.83
N SER A 315 1.06 -3.20 9.51
CA SER A 315 1.21 -2.72 8.15
C SER A 315 1.32 -3.93 7.20
N GLY A 316 1.99 -4.96 7.70
CA GLY A 316 2.14 -6.33 7.27
C GLY A 316 3.23 -6.97 8.12
N GLY A 317 3.78 -8.10 7.71
CA GLY A 317 4.42 -9.00 8.67
C GLY A 317 5.81 -8.63 9.20
N HIS A 318 6.48 -7.53 8.83
CA HIS A 318 7.96 -7.53 8.88
C HIS A 318 8.65 -6.25 8.32
N VAL A 319 9.97 -6.01 8.53
CA VAL A 319 10.72 -4.75 8.14
C VAL A 319 11.40 -4.79 6.73
N ALA A 320 12.52 -4.10 6.41
CA ALA A 320 13.10 -4.07 5.03
C ALA A 320 14.09 -5.23 4.64
N PRO A 321 13.90 -5.97 3.51
CA PRO A 321 14.59 -7.24 3.17
C PRO A 321 15.93 -7.04 2.49
N PRO A 322 16.87 -8.01 2.56
CA PRO A 322 17.92 -8.13 1.57
C PRO A 322 17.34 -8.24 0.14
N HIS A 323 18.06 -7.73 -0.86
CA HIS A 323 17.60 -7.77 -2.25
C HIS A 323 17.30 -9.18 -2.75
N GLY A 324 16.15 -9.35 -3.39
CA GLY A 324 15.69 -10.62 -3.97
C GLY A 324 15.12 -11.60 -2.94
N THR A 325 14.84 -11.19 -1.71
CA THR A 325 14.29 -12.05 -0.65
C THR A 325 12.95 -11.57 -0.08
N MET A 326 12.25 -10.62 -0.73
CA MET A 326 10.89 -10.28 -0.29
C MET A 326 9.91 -11.40 -0.63
N GLU A 327 9.19 -11.87 0.39
CA GLU A 327 8.14 -12.88 0.28
C GLU A 327 6.92 -12.45 1.10
N TYR A 328 5.75 -13.02 0.78
CA TYR A 328 4.46 -12.83 1.46
C TYR A 328 3.80 -11.45 1.30
N PHE A 329 2.68 -11.42 0.55
CA PHE A 329 1.98 -10.18 0.18
C PHE A 329 0.49 -10.17 0.56
N LEU A 330 -0.01 -11.08 1.42
CA LEU A 330 -1.45 -11.11 1.75
C LEU A 330 -1.86 -9.91 2.61
N TYR A 331 -1.20 -9.71 3.78
CA TYR A 331 -1.37 -8.54 4.66
C TYR A 331 -1.66 -7.26 3.87
N GLU A 332 -0.90 -7.16 2.81
CA GLU A 332 -0.61 -6.04 1.97
C GLU A 332 -1.65 -5.86 0.86
N ALA A 333 -2.02 -6.96 0.19
CA ALA A 333 -3.07 -6.99 -0.82
C ALA A 333 -4.47 -6.92 -0.22
N ILE A 334 -4.66 -7.21 1.08
CA ILE A 334 -5.97 -7.19 1.78
C ILE A 334 -6.81 -5.99 1.37
N SER A 335 -6.24 -4.80 1.34
CA SER A 335 -7.01 -3.58 1.07
C SER A 335 -7.51 -3.47 -0.37
N ASN A 336 -6.70 -3.88 -1.36
CA ASN A 336 -7.10 -3.93 -2.76
C ASN A 336 -8.14 -5.05 -2.96
N ILE A 337 -7.97 -6.17 -2.24
CA ILE A 337 -8.91 -7.29 -2.23
C ILE A 337 -10.27 -6.85 -1.66
N ILE A 338 -10.32 -6.11 -0.54
CA ILE A 338 -11.59 -5.62 0.02
C ILE A 338 -12.10 -4.29 -0.61
N ASP A 339 -11.26 -3.60 -1.39
CA ASP A 339 -11.41 -2.23 -1.90
C ASP A 339 -11.63 -1.17 -0.80
N TRP A 340 -10.73 -1.17 0.20
CA TRP A 340 -10.71 -0.20 1.30
C TRP A 340 -9.37 0.56 1.33
N PRO A 341 -9.36 1.81 1.82
CA PRO A 341 -8.22 2.71 1.73
C PRO A 341 -6.99 2.38 2.63
N CYS A 342 -5.74 2.74 2.23
CA CYS A 342 -4.42 2.34 2.76
C CYS A 342 -3.17 3.33 2.75
N ALA A 343 -2.84 3.97 3.89
CA ALA A 343 -1.65 4.81 4.17
C ALA A 343 -0.64 4.27 5.22
N THR A 344 0.63 4.04 4.86
CA THR A 344 1.65 3.62 5.87
C THR A 344 2.00 4.74 6.87
N ILE A 345 2.27 4.38 8.15
CA ILE A 345 2.83 5.26 9.19
C ILE A 345 4.20 4.72 9.66
N PRO A 346 5.29 5.52 9.63
CA PRO A 346 6.57 5.14 10.20
C PRO A 346 6.58 5.31 11.73
N VAL A 347 6.08 4.31 12.47
CA VAL A 347 5.99 4.39 13.95
C VAL A 347 7.37 4.37 14.63
N CYS A 348 8.26 3.44 14.30
CA CYS A 348 9.55 3.31 14.95
C CYS A 348 10.60 2.60 14.08
N ASN A 349 11.87 2.90 14.34
CA ASN A 349 13.01 2.23 13.72
C ASN A 349 13.31 0.90 14.43
N VAL A 350 14.12 0.04 13.79
CA VAL A 350 14.66 -1.18 14.40
C VAL A 350 15.68 -0.84 15.50
N ASP A 351 15.55 -1.46 16.66
CA ASP A 351 16.46 -1.36 17.80
C ASP A 351 16.95 -2.77 18.18
N PRO A 352 18.22 -3.14 17.92
CA PRO A 352 18.74 -4.47 18.22
C PRO A 352 18.68 -4.90 19.70
N LEU A 353 18.52 -3.97 20.65
CA LEU A 353 18.38 -4.28 22.07
C LEU A 353 16.93 -4.63 22.44
N LEU A 354 15.96 -4.02 21.76
CA LEU A 354 14.52 -4.24 22.00
C LEU A 354 13.92 -5.31 21.07
N ASP A 355 14.50 -5.47 19.87
CA ASP A 355 14.02 -6.32 18.79
C ASP A 355 14.90 -7.57 18.61
N SER A 356 15.38 -8.12 19.72
CA SER A 356 16.10 -9.40 19.73
C SER A 356 15.27 -10.49 19.04
N LYS A 357 15.91 -11.29 18.17
CA LYS A 357 15.26 -12.48 17.60
C LYS A 357 14.83 -13.41 18.75
N PRO A 358 13.60 -13.99 18.72
CA PRO A 358 13.18 -14.96 19.72
C PRO A 358 14.21 -16.08 19.87
N SER A 359 14.49 -16.53 21.09
CA SER A 359 15.37 -17.68 21.25
C SER A 359 14.68 -18.94 20.70
N PRO A 360 15.42 -19.97 20.23
CA PRO A 360 14.81 -21.17 19.64
C PRO A 360 13.86 -21.95 20.56
N ASN A 361 13.86 -21.66 21.87
CA ASN A 361 12.98 -22.26 22.86
C ASN A 361 11.77 -21.36 23.23
N GLU A 362 11.76 -20.11 22.76
CA GLU A 362 10.71 -19.10 23.02
C GLU A 362 9.94 -18.73 21.75
N THR A 363 10.43 -19.07 20.55
CA THR A 363 9.70 -18.93 19.29
C THR A 363 8.33 -19.62 19.40
N PRO A 364 7.21 -18.88 19.28
CA PRO A 364 5.89 -19.49 19.25
C PRO A 364 5.79 -20.48 18.09
N THR A 365 4.98 -21.54 18.24
CA THR A 365 4.66 -22.44 17.12
C THR A 365 4.19 -21.59 15.93
N PRO A 366 4.86 -21.67 14.76
CA PRO A 366 4.51 -20.83 13.62
C PRO A 366 3.04 -21.01 13.21
N LEU A 367 2.37 -19.90 12.91
CA LEU A 367 0.96 -19.85 12.52
C LEU A 367 0.72 -20.58 11.18
N SER A 368 1.73 -20.64 10.32
CA SER A 368 1.73 -21.30 9.01
C SER A 368 3.16 -21.64 8.56
N LYS A 369 3.35 -22.08 7.31
CA LYS A 369 4.69 -22.20 6.69
C LYS A 369 5.23 -20.83 6.27
N GLU A 370 4.31 -19.94 5.92
CA GLU A 370 4.52 -18.58 5.46
C GLU A 370 4.99 -17.70 6.62
N ASP A 371 4.51 -17.95 7.85
CA ASP A 371 5.00 -17.32 9.08
C ASP A 371 6.49 -17.57 9.31
N LEU A 372 6.91 -18.82 9.08
CA LEU A 372 8.29 -19.29 9.23
C LEU A 372 9.25 -18.59 8.25
N LYS A 373 8.75 -18.17 7.07
CA LYS A 373 9.46 -17.33 6.09
C LYS A 373 9.40 -15.84 6.46
N ASN A 374 8.21 -15.36 6.82
CA ASN A 374 7.91 -13.96 7.08
C ASN A 374 8.72 -13.38 8.25
N GLN A 375 9.29 -14.21 9.12
CA GLN A 375 10.38 -13.79 10.00
C GLN A 375 11.60 -13.17 9.24
N GLU A 376 11.53 -12.91 7.91
CA GLU A 376 12.21 -11.81 7.16
C GLU A 376 11.37 -10.97 6.08
N LYS A 377 10.81 -9.77 6.44
CA LYS A 377 10.61 -8.40 5.74
C LYS A 377 9.46 -7.85 4.71
N CYS A 378 8.60 -6.79 5.06
CA CYS A 378 7.60 -5.85 4.31
C CYS A 378 7.32 -4.38 4.97
N PRO A 379 6.14 -3.62 5.12
CA PRO A 379 4.71 -3.50 4.61
C PRO A 379 3.85 -2.10 4.66
N LYS A 380 2.51 -1.96 5.05
CA LYS A 380 1.39 -0.99 4.55
C LYS A 380 0.22 -0.23 5.45
N HIS A 381 -0.84 0.49 4.93
CA HIS A 381 -2.29 0.86 5.42
C HIS A 381 -2.75 2.05 6.43
N SER A 382 -3.76 3.03 6.38
CA SER A 382 -5.15 3.44 5.80
C SER A 382 -5.46 4.98 5.40
N GLU A 383 -6.40 5.40 4.46
CA GLU A 383 -6.67 6.85 3.99
C GLU A 383 -7.43 7.79 4.96
N GLU A 384 -8.40 8.67 4.60
CA GLU A 384 -8.47 10.05 5.13
C GLU A 384 -9.00 10.16 6.56
N VAL A 385 -9.85 9.19 6.93
CA VAL A 385 -10.21 8.88 8.33
C VAL A 385 -8.96 8.58 9.16
N VAL A 386 -7.99 7.94 8.54
CA VAL A 386 -6.63 7.76 9.01
C VAL A 386 -5.64 8.83 8.56
N LEU A 387 -5.82 9.71 7.55
CA LEU A 387 -5.01 10.96 7.49
C LEU A 387 -5.22 11.78 8.76
N ALA A 388 -6.47 11.85 9.22
CA ALA A 388 -6.78 12.36 10.54
C ALA A 388 -6.16 11.50 11.66
N SER A 389 -6.25 10.17 11.61
CA SER A 389 -5.71 9.29 12.66
C SER A 389 -4.18 9.09 12.63
N MET A 390 -3.50 9.43 11.54
CA MET A 390 -2.06 9.51 11.37
C MET A 390 -1.57 10.70 12.17
N ARG A 391 -2.26 11.85 12.05
CA ARG A 391 -2.01 13.00 12.95
C ARG A 391 -2.24 12.62 14.41
N VAL A 392 -3.26 11.81 14.72
CA VAL A 392 -3.50 11.32 16.09
C VAL A 392 -2.37 10.41 16.58
N VAL A 393 -1.95 9.41 15.79
CA VAL A 393 -0.86 8.50 16.15
C VAL A 393 0.47 9.24 16.26
N ASP A 394 0.81 10.10 15.31
CA ASP A 394 2.07 10.85 15.28
C ASP A 394 2.16 11.91 16.41
N ALA A 395 1.04 12.59 16.72
CA ALA A 395 0.94 13.45 17.90
C ALA A 395 1.01 12.65 19.22
N ALA A 396 0.38 11.48 19.31
CA ALA A 396 0.44 10.62 20.50
C ALA A 396 1.83 9.98 20.69
N LEU A 397 2.58 9.79 19.61
CA LEU A 397 4.01 9.43 19.59
C LEU A 397 4.94 10.63 19.88
N GLY A 398 4.40 11.85 20.02
CA GLY A 398 5.15 13.05 20.41
C GLY A 398 5.96 13.70 19.30
N ARG A 399 5.56 13.58 18.03
CA ARG A 399 6.30 14.12 16.87
C ARG A 399 5.73 15.41 16.28
N GLY A 400 4.49 15.74 16.62
CA GLY A 400 3.80 16.94 16.14
C GLY A 400 4.47 18.26 16.55
N GLU A 401 4.48 19.20 15.62
CA GLU A 401 4.77 20.65 15.74
C GLU A 401 6.17 21.12 16.23
N GLU A 402 6.97 20.32 16.95
CA GLU A 402 8.32 20.76 17.41
C GLU A 402 9.53 20.10 16.71
N SER A 403 9.32 19.21 15.72
CA SER A 403 10.40 18.41 15.10
C SER A 403 10.90 18.89 13.71
N LEU A 404 10.57 20.12 13.31
CA LEU A 404 10.90 20.70 11.98
C LEU A 404 11.71 22.01 12.07
N LEU A 405 12.84 21.97 12.79
CA LEU A 405 13.89 23.00 12.83
C LEU A 405 15.29 22.37 12.76
#